data_AF-A0A834IP61-F1
#
_entry.id   AF-A0A834IP61-F1
#
_cell.length_a   1.000
_cell.length_b   1.000
_cell.length_c   1.000
_cell.angle_alpha   90.00
_cell.angle_beta   90.00
_cell.angle_gamma   90.00
#
_symmetry.space_group_name_H-M   'P 1'
#
loop_
_entity.id
_entity.type
_entity.pdbx_description
1 polymer ?
#
loop_
_entity_poly.entity_id
_entity_poly.type
_entity_poly.pdbx_seq_one_letter_code
_entity_poly.pdbx_strand_id
1 'polypeptide(L)'
;MKYILGFVSFSKIKNIQKLPQTNDYVVVKLTAKKSFKHYVAIILSKTEDGYVAKFMRKAMGSKFIFPSNDDVDHIDVHEVADILSQPTINNRQQYSFNVDLNKYKYMN
;
A
#
# COMPACT_ATOMS: atom_id res chain seq x y z
N MET A 1 -21.56 51.21 0.04
CA MET A 1 -21.71 49.97 0.82
C MET A 1 -20.90 48.86 0.14
N LYS A 2 -19.90 48.34 0.88
CA LYS A 2 -19.15 47.07 0.77
C LYS A 2 -18.67 46.57 -0.61
N TYR A 3 -17.35 46.59 -0.77
CA TYR A 3 -16.55 45.78 -1.71
C TYR A 3 -16.51 44.31 -1.28
N ILE A 4 -16.54 43.38 -2.25
CA ILE A 4 -16.12 41.97 -2.10
C ILE A 4 -15.21 41.73 -3.34
N LEU A 5 -13.89 41.94 -3.29
CA LEU A 5 -12.82 41.09 -2.74
C LEU A 5 -12.91 39.60 -3.12
N GLY A 6 -11.96 39.17 -3.95
CA GLY A 6 -11.28 37.91 -3.71
C GLY A 6 -11.44 36.84 -4.80
N PHE A 7 -10.48 36.83 -5.73
CA PHE A 7 -10.04 35.62 -6.42
C PHE A 7 -9.86 34.48 -5.42
N VAL A 8 -10.43 33.31 -5.70
CA VAL A 8 -9.91 32.05 -5.14
C VAL A 8 -9.50 31.17 -6.31
N SER A 9 -8.18 31.20 -6.56
CA SER A 9 -7.46 30.25 -7.40
C SER A 9 -7.72 28.84 -6.86
N PHE A 10 -8.32 27.97 -7.69
CA PHE A 10 -8.25 26.53 -7.47
C PHE A 10 -6.82 26.09 -7.77
N SER A 11 -5.95 26.18 -6.77
CA SER A 11 -4.63 25.57 -6.81
C SER A 11 -4.81 24.07 -7.04
N LYS A 12 -4.30 23.61 -8.20
CA LYS A 12 -4.03 22.19 -8.49
C LYS A 12 -3.40 21.56 -7.25
N ILE A 13 -4.16 20.76 -6.52
CA ILE A 13 -3.62 19.89 -5.48
C ILE A 13 -2.77 18.87 -6.22
N LYS A 14 -1.46 19.10 -6.27
CA LYS A 14 -0.50 18.06 -6.64
C LYS A 14 -0.67 16.99 -5.56
N ASN A 15 -1.27 15.86 -5.91
CA ASN A 15 -1.19 14.64 -5.10
C ASN A 15 0.31 14.32 -4.96
N ILE A 16 0.92 14.77 -3.86
CA ILE A 16 2.26 14.34 -3.51
C ILE A 16 2.09 12.89 -3.08
N GLN A 17 2.32 11.97 -4.02
CA GLN A 17 2.33 10.54 -3.70
C GLN A 17 3.46 10.33 -2.69
N LYS A 18 3.09 10.06 -1.44
CA LYS A 18 4.05 9.74 -0.38
C LYS A 18 4.83 8.50 -0.85
N LEU A 19 6.15 8.55 -0.79
CA LEU A 19 6.99 7.39 -1.06
C LEU A 19 7.03 6.47 0.16
N PRO A 20 6.87 5.14 -0.02
CA PRO A 20 6.99 4.18 1.09
C PRO A 20 8.31 4.31 1.82
N GLN A 21 8.26 4.21 3.15
CA GLN A 21 9.41 4.14 4.02
C GLN A 21 9.56 2.74 4.61
N THR A 22 10.73 2.45 5.18
CA THR A 22 10.92 1.23 5.98
C THR A 22 9.87 1.14 7.09
N ASN A 23 9.33 -0.06 7.30
CA ASN A 23 8.22 -0.39 8.19
C ASN A 23 6.84 0.16 7.78
N ASP A 24 6.71 0.81 6.62
CA ASP A 24 5.39 1.08 6.05
C ASP A 24 4.81 -0.22 5.49
N TYR A 25 3.50 -0.38 5.67
CA TYR A 25 2.73 -1.42 4.99
C TYR A 25 2.24 -0.87 3.66
N VAL A 26 2.31 -1.68 2.62
CA VAL A 26 1.96 -1.28 1.25
C VAL A 26 1.11 -2.32 0.57
N VAL A 27 0.34 -1.87 -0.41
CA VAL A 27 -0.29 -2.73 -1.41
C VAL A 27 0.63 -2.80 -2.60
N VAL A 28 1.07 -4.01 -2.94
CA VAL A 28 1.93 -4.28 -4.09
C VAL A 28 1.09 -4.95 -5.18
N LYS A 29 1.16 -4.43 -6.39
CA LYS A 29 0.55 -4.98 -7.58
C LYS A 29 1.60 -5.75 -8.37
N LEU A 30 1.52 -7.08 -8.31
CA LEU A 30 2.40 -7.94 -9.08
C LEU A 30 1.70 -8.41 -10.34
N THR A 31 2.34 -8.16 -11.49
CA THR A 31 1.87 -8.62 -12.81
C THR A 31 2.39 -10.01 -13.13
N ALA A 32 1.47 -10.92 -13.42
CA ALA A 32 1.73 -12.21 -14.05
C ALA A 32 1.33 -12.17 -15.54
N LYS A 33 1.72 -13.19 -16.32
CA LYS A 33 1.59 -13.24 -17.79
C LYS A 33 0.24 -12.77 -18.38
N LYS A 34 -0.89 -12.98 -17.70
CA LYS A 34 -2.23 -12.59 -18.16
C LYS A 34 -3.11 -11.96 -17.06
N SER A 35 -2.53 -11.66 -15.90
CA SER A 35 -3.30 -11.19 -14.74
C SER A 35 -2.40 -10.41 -13.80
N PHE A 36 -2.94 -9.43 -13.10
CA PHE A 36 -2.29 -8.86 -11.93
C PHE A 36 -2.98 -9.32 -10.65
N LYS A 37 -2.23 -9.33 -9.55
CA LYS A 37 -2.76 -9.56 -8.21
C LYS A 37 -2.20 -8.51 -7.26
N HIS A 38 -3.03 -8.11 -6.32
CA HIS A 38 -2.65 -7.19 -5.26
C HIS A 38 -2.33 -8.01 -4.00
N TYR A 39 -1.18 -7.72 -3.41
CA TYR A 39 -0.72 -8.31 -2.18
C TYR A 39 -0.45 -7.21 -1.16
N VAL A 40 -0.45 -7.58 0.12
CA VAL A 40 -0.02 -6.68 1.18
C VAL A 40 1.38 -7.10 1.60
N ALA A 41 2.26 -6.12 1.76
CA ALA A 41 3.62 -6.33 2.22
C ALA A 41 4.05 -5.24 3.20
N ILE A 42 5.07 -5.53 4.00
CA ILE A 42 5.79 -4.52 4.79
C ILE A 42 7.14 -4.24 4.12
N ILE A 43 7.52 -2.98 4.02
CA ILE A 43 8.84 -2.58 3.53
C ILE A 43 9.90 -2.87 4.60
N LEU A 44 10.87 -3.73 4.29
CA LEU A 44 11.99 -4.02 5.16
C LEU A 44 13.15 -3.05 4.94
N SER A 45 13.41 -2.68 3.69
CA SER A 45 14.44 -1.71 3.33
C SER A 45 14.17 -1.07 1.96
N LYS A 46 14.83 0.06 1.71
CA LYS A 46 14.82 0.75 0.43
C LYS A 46 16.11 0.44 -0.32
N THR A 47 16.01 0.20 -1.63
CA THR A 47 17.15 0.04 -2.55
C THR A 47 17.19 1.21 -3.54
N GLU A 48 18.22 1.30 -4.37
CA GLU A 48 18.31 2.34 -5.41
C GLU A 48 17.12 2.26 -6.39
N ASP A 49 16.77 1.05 -6.81
CA ASP A 49 15.73 0.79 -7.82
C ASP A 49 14.38 0.32 -7.25
N GLY A 50 14.13 0.46 -5.95
CA GLY A 50 12.91 -0.11 -5.36
C GLY A 50 12.96 -0.37 -3.87
N TYR A 51 12.36 -1.49 -3.46
CA TYR A 51 12.23 -1.87 -2.06
C TYR A 51 12.41 -3.38 -1.87
N VAL A 52 12.89 -3.77 -0.69
CA VAL A 52 12.78 -5.15 -0.22
C VAL A 52 11.54 -5.23 0.66
N ALA A 53 10.60 -6.09 0.30
CA ALA A 53 9.31 -6.19 0.97
C ALA A 53 9.05 -7.62 1.45
N LYS A 54 8.42 -7.74 2.62
CA LYS A 54 7.96 -9.01 3.18
C LYS A 54 6.46 -9.14 3.02
N PHE A 55 6.02 -10.14 2.26
CA PHE A 55 4.64 -10.34 1.86
C PHE A 55 3.81 -11.06 2.93
N MET A 56 2.54 -10.68 2.96
CA MET A 56 1.53 -11.24 3.85
C MET A 56 0.52 -12.05 3.05
N ARG A 57 0.02 -13.13 3.67
CA ARG A 57 -1.05 -13.95 3.11
C ARG A 57 -2.38 -13.57 3.75
N LYS A 58 -3.44 -13.57 2.95
CA LYS A 58 -4.80 -13.39 3.45
C LYS A 58 -5.19 -14.61 4.29
N ALA A 59 -5.57 -14.37 5.55
CA ALA A 59 -6.15 -15.37 6.43
C ALA A 59 -7.69 -15.36 6.29
N MET A 60 -8.40 -16.07 7.16
CA MET A 60 -9.87 -16.03 7.17
C MET A 60 -10.40 -14.60 7.39
N GLY A 61 -11.36 -14.19 6.55
CA GLY A 61 -11.99 -12.86 6.61
C GLY A 61 -11.14 -11.76 5.96
N SER A 62 -10.96 -10.64 6.66
CA SER A 62 -10.20 -9.45 6.23
C SER A 62 -8.82 -9.34 6.88
N LYS A 63 -8.32 -10.45 7.45
CA LYS A 63 -7.06 -10.49 8.20
C LYS A 63 -5.91 -10.99 7.34
N PHE A 64 -4.70 -10.63 7.74
CA PHE A 64 -3.45 -11.02 7.09
C PHE A 64 -2.51 -11.64 8.11
N ILE A 65 -1.67 -12.56 7.66
CA ILE A 65 -0.63 -13.19 8.46
C ILE A 65 0.66 -13.25 7.64
N PHE A 66 1.80 -13.19 8.32
CA PHE A 66 3.04 -13.61 7.69
C PHE A 66 3.05 -15.15 7.57
N PRO A 67 3.43 -15.70 6.41
CA PRO A 67 3.61 -17.14 6.27
C PRO A 67 4.71 -17.67 7.20
N SER A 68 4.67 -18.95 7.53
CA SER A 68 5.69 -19.60 8.37
C SER A 68 7.09 -19.55 7.74
N ASN A 69 7.15 -19.67 6.42
CA ASN A 69 8.35 -19.40 5.65
C ASN A 69 8.25 -17.96 5.16
N ASP A 70 9.23 -17.15 5.52
CA ASP A 70 9.29 -15.76 5.12
C ASP A 70 9.22 -15.62 3.59
N ASP A 71 8.30 -14.77 3.15
CA ASP A 71 8.05 -14.48 1.75
C ASP A 71 8.58 -13.06 1.52
N VAL A 72 9.86 -12.95 1.15
CA VAL A 72 10.58 -11.69 1.00
C VAL A 72 11.07 -11.60 -0.43
N ASP A 73 10.79 -10.48 -1.08
CA ASP A 73 11.22 -10.24 -2.45
C ASP A 73 11.55 -8.76 -2.69
N HIS A 74 12.25 -8.51 -3.79
CA HIS A 74 12.45 -7.16 -4.31
C HIS A 74 11.20 -6.72 -5.09
N ILE A 75 10.79 -5.47 -4.88
CA ILE A 75 9.67 -4.85 -5.60
C ILE A 75 10.12 -3.53 -6.21
N ASP A 76 9.65 -3.28 -7.43
CA ASP A 76 9.91 -2.03 -8.12
C ASP A 76 9.02 -0.91 -7.55
N VAL A 77 9.47 0.34 -7.65
CA VAL A 77 8.70 1.50 -7.14
C VAL A 77 7.33 1.59 -7.82
N HIS A 78 7.26 1.17 -9.09
CA HIS A 78 6.03 1.16 -9.89
C HIS A 78 5.03 0.07 -9.49
N GLU A 79 5.47 -0.95 -8.78
CA GLU A 79 4.59 -2.03 -8.30
C GLU A 79 3.85 -1.62 -7.01
N VAL A 80 4.27 -0.55 -6.35
CA VAL A 80 3.57 -0.04 -5.16
C VAL A 80 2.32 0.71 -5.58
N ALA A 81 1.15 0.13 -5.29
CA ALA A 81 -0.14 0.70 -5.61
C ALA A 81 -0.66 1.67 -4.54
N ASP A 82 -0.39 1.41 -3.26
CA ASP A 82 -0.85 2.26 -2.16
C ASP A 82 -0.03 2.03 -0.88
N ILE A 83 0.00 3.03 0.01
CA ILE A 83 0.57 2.91 1.35
C ILE A 83 -0.56 2.77 2.36
N LEU A 84 -0.52 1.70 3.14
CA LEU A 84 -1.50 1.40 4.17
C LEU A 84 -1.15 2.09 5.48
N SER A 85 -2.20 2.41 6.24
CA SER A 85 -2.05 2.76 7.65
C SER A 85 -1.56 1.55 8.45
N GLN A 86 -0.96 1.82 9.61
CA GLN A 86 -0.50 0.78 10.53
C GLN A 86 -1.67 -0.16 10.90
N PRO A 87 -1.46 -1.48 10.81
CA PRO A 87 -2.51 -2.45 11.10
C PRO A 87 -2.80 -2.56 12.60
N THR A 88 -4.00 -3.02 12.92
CA THR A 88 -4.29 -3.56 14.24
C THR A 88 -3.84 -5.01 14.29
N ILE A 89 -3.02 -5.35 15.29
CA ILE A 89 -2.46 -6.69 15.48
C ILE A 89 -3.16 -7.35 16.67
N ASN A 90 -3.62 -8.59 16.51
CA ASN A 90 -4.20 -9.37 17.61
C ASN A 90 -3.17 -10.30 18.27
N ASN A 91 -3.55 -10.93 19.38
CA ASN A 91 -2.70 -11.87 20.13
C ASN A 91 -2.25 -13.11 19.32
N ARG A 92 -2.86 -13.37 18.16
CA ARG A 92 -2.51 -14.46 17.24
C ARG A 92 -1.64 -13.99 16.07
N GLN A 93 -1.03 -12.79 16.17
CA GLN A 93 -0.25 -12.16 15.10
C GLN A 93 -1.00 -12.05 13.77
N GLN A 94 -2.31 -11.80 13.83
CA GLN A 94 -3.12 -11.47 12.66
C GLN A 94 -3.27 -9.97 12.54
N TYR A 95 -3.04 -9.47 11.35
CA TYR A 95 -2.98 -8.07 11.01
C TYR A 95 -4.27 -7.68 10.30
N SER A 96 -4.91 -6.61 10.77
CA SER A 96 -6.13 -6.07 10.16
C SER A 96 -5.85 -4.66 9.69
N PHE A 97 -6.08 -4.41 8.41
CA PHE A 97 -5.97 -3.08 7.82
C PHE A 97 -7.36 -2.49 7.68
N ASN A 98 -7.51 -1.20 7.95
CA ASN A 98 -8.73 -0.47 7.65
C ASN A 98 -8.78 -0.10 6.15
N VAL A 99 -8.64 -1.10 5.29
CA VAL A 99 -8.67 -0.95 3.83
C VAL A 99 -9.43 -2.12 3.22
N ASP A 100 -10.31 -1.83 2.26
CA ASP A 100 -10.91 -2.88 1.45
C ASP A 100 -10.00 -3.17 0.25
N LEU A 101 -9.33 -4.32 0.26
CA LEU A 101 -8.50 -4.73 -0.88
C LEU A 101 -9.30 -4.97 -2.16
N ASN A 102 -10.62 -5.19 -2.07
CA ASN A 102 -11.45 -5.37 -3.25
C ASN A 102 -11.48 -4.11 -4.14
N LYS A 103 -11.19 -2.93 -3.57
CA LYS A 103 -11.09 -1.68 -4.35
C LYS A 103 -10.00 -1.76 -5.42
N TYR A 104 -8.92 -2.51 -5.17
CA TYR A 104 -7.81 -2.66 -6.12
C TYR A 104 -8.05 -3.78 -7.13
N LYS A 105 -9.09 -4.62 -6.96
CA LYS A 105 -9.33 -5.78 -7.84
C LYS A 105 -9.55 -5.38 -9.31
N TYR A 106 -10.06 -4.17 -9.54
CA TYR A 106 -10.38 -3.64 -10.87
C TYR A 106 -9.45 -2.49 -11.30
N MET A 107 -8.42 -2.16 -10.49
CA MET A 107 -7.47 -1.11 -10.82
C MET A 107 -6.35 -1.69 -11.71
N ASN A 108 -6.46 -1.38 -13.01
CA ASN A 108 -5.50 -1.76 -14.05
C ASN A 108 -4.19 -0.97 -14.00
#